data_AF-A0A2N7WFD5-F1
#
_entry.id   AF-A0A2N7WFD5-F1
#
_cell.length_a   1.000
_cell.length_b   1.000
_cell.length_c   1.000
_cell.angle_alpha   90.00
_cell.angle_beta   90.00
_cell.angle_gamma   90.00
#
_symmetry.space_group_name_H-M   'P 1'
#
loop_
_entity.id
_entity.type
_entity.pdbx_description
1 polymer ?
#
loop_
_entity_poly.entity_id
_entity_poly.type
_entity_poly.pdbx_seq_one_letter_code
_entity_poly.pdbx_strand_id
1 'polypeptide(L)'
;VYARNPGAVAAPTAGLHFDDALFAKLDAMGIQRGFLTLHVGAGTFQPVRVENIAEHRMHSEGYEITPELAEAIRATRAAGGRIIAVGTTSMRALESAAQPDGTLNACSGETDIFITPGYRFRAVDLLVTNFHLPKSTLLMLVSA
;
A
#
# COMPACT_ATOMS: atom_id res chain seq x y z
N VAL A 1 -7.94 4.81 -14.77
CA VAL A 1 -7.11 5.43 -13.69
C VAL A 1 -6.00 4.49 -13.23
N TYR A 2 -6.30 3.23 -12.89
CA TYR A 2 -5.34 2.21 -12.47
C TYR A 2 -4.93 1.25 -13.61
N ALA A 3 -3.89 0.43 -13.39
CA ALA A 3 -3.34 -0.58 -14.33
C ALA A 3 -2.72 -0.03 -15.63
N ARG A 4 -1.75 0.89 -15.52
CA ARG A 4 -1.04 1.49 -16.68
C ARG A 4 0.03 0.59 -17.32
N ASN A 5 0.50 -0.44 -16.60
CA ASN A 5 1.57 -1.34 -17.04
C ASN A 5 1.05 -2.78 -17.25
N PRO A 6 1.44 -3.48 -18.35
CA PRO A 6 1.14 -4.88 -18.55
C PRO A 6 1.71 -5.73 -17.38
N GLY A 7 0.87 -6.52 -16.71
CA GLY A 7 1.27 -7.39 -15.58
C GLY A 7 0.79 -6.93 -14.19
N ALA A 8 0.17 -5.75 -14.07
CA ALA A 8 -0.55 -5.35 -12.86
C ALA A 8 -1.94 -6.03 -12.84
N VAL A 9 -2.00 -7.30 -12.42
CA VAL A 9 -3.21 -8.15 -12.56
C VAL A 9 -4.33 -7.77 -11.58
N ALA A 10 -4.04 -7.05 -10.50
CA ALA A 10 -5.08 -6.57 -9.59
C ALA A 10 -5.07 -5.04 -9.52
N ALA A 11 -6.14 -4.40 -10.02
CA ALA A 11 -6.44 -3.04 -9.62
C ALA A 11 -6.69 -3.06 -8.09
N PRO A 12 -6.06 -2.16 -7.30
CA PRO A 12 -6.36 -2.06 -5.87
C PRO A 12 -7.86 -1.77 -5.74
N THR A 13 -8.62 -2.73 -5.23
CA THR A 13 -10.10 -2.66 -5.21
C THR A 13 -10.60 -1.50 -4.36
N ALA A 14 -9.84 -1.07 -3.35
CA ALA A 14 -10.09 0.15 -2.60
C ALA A 14 -9.97 1.43 -3.45
N GLY A 15 -9.11 1.42 -4.48
CA GLY A 15 -8.96 2.53 -5.42
C GLY A 15 -10.16 2.67 -6.36
N LEU A 16 -10.97 1.63 -6.54
CA LEU A 16 -12.15 1.68 -7.42
C LEU A 16 -13.28 2.55 -6.87
N HIS A 17 -13.22 2.94 -5.59
CA HIS A 17 -14.16 3.90 -4.99
C HIS A 17 -13.87 5.35 -5.37
N PHE A 18 -12.75 5.62 -6.07
CA PHE A 18 -12.37 6.96 -6.50
C PHE A 18 -12.81 7.20 -7.94
N ASP A 19 -13.85 8.01 -8.11
CA ASP A 19 -14.33 8.50 -9.40
C ASP A 19 -13.72 9.86 -9.76
N ASP A 20 -13.94 10.30 -11.00
CA ASP A 20 -13.40 11.56 -11.50
C ASP A 20 -13.93 12.78 -10.72
N ALA A 21 -15.16 12.71 -10.22
CA ALA A 21 -15.76 13.77 -9.41
C ALA A 21 -15.08 13.90 -8.04
N LEU A 22 -14.75 12.79 -7.40
CA LEU A 22 -13.97 12.77 -6.17
C LEU A 22 -12.54 13.24 -6.41
N PHE A 23 -11.89 12.78 -7.49
CA PHE A 23 -10.55 13.27 -7.84
C PHE A 23 -10.52 14.77 -8.07
N ALA A 24 -11.51 15.33 -8.77
CA ALA A 24 -11.60 16.78 -8.97
C ALA A 24 -11.73 17.55 -7.65
N LYS A 25 -12.47 17.01 -6.67
CA LYS A 25 -12.57 17.61 -5.33
C LYS A 25 -11.24 17.55 -4.59
N LEU A 26 -10.54 16.41 -4.63
CA LEU A 26 -9.23 16.25 -4.00
C LEU A 26 -8.20 17.20 -4.61
N ASP A 27 -8.18 17.32 -5.94
CA ASP A 27 -7.29 18.24 -6.66
C ASP A 27 -7.60 19.70 -6.28
N ALA A 28 -8.89 20.09 -6.17
CA ALA A 28 -9.29 21.42 -5.72
C ALA A 28 -8.89 21.73 -4.26
N MET A 29 -8.72 20.70 -3.43
CA MET A 29 -8.20 20.80 -2.07
C MET A 29 -6.66 20.82 -2.02
N GLY A 30 -5.99 20.71 -3.15
CA GLY A 30 -4.53 20.66 -3.23
C GLY A 30 -3.93 19.32 -2.78
N ILE A 31 -4.72 18.25 -2.73
CA ILE A 31 -4.24 16.92 -2.34
C ILE A 31 -3.47 16.30 -3.51
N GLN A 32 -2.18 16.04 -3.30
CA GLN A 32 -1.34 15.40 -4.31
C GLN A 32 -1.67 13.91 -4.47
N ARG A 33 -1.45 13.40 -5.67
CA ARG A 33 -1.67 11.99 -6.04
C ARG A 33 -0.38 11.39 -6.56
N GLY A 34 -0.03 10.22 -6.02
CA GLY A 34 1.11 9.42 -6.45
C GLY A 34 0.68 8.00 -6.79
N PHE A 35 1.44 7.34 -7.66
CA PHE A 35 1.18 5.96 -8.08
C PHE A 35 2.45 5.13 -7.93
N LEU A 36 2.31 3.95 -7.32
CA LEU A 36 3.34 2.91 -7.32
C LEU A 36 2.86 1.74 -8.17
N THR A 37 3.79 0.99 -8.76
CA THR A 37 3.45 -0.21 -9.55
C THR A 37 3.48 -1.43 -8.64
N LEU A 38 2.49 -2.31 -8.80
CA LEU A 38 2.41 -3.59 -8.10
C LEU A 38 2.37 -4.73 -9.14
N HIS A 39 3.30 -5.67 -8.99
CA HIS A 39 3.36 -6.92 -9.73
C HIS A 39 2.78 -8.02 -8.85
N VAL A 40 1.46 -8.14 -8.91
CA VAL A 40 0.69 -9.07 -8.07
C VAL A 40 0.48 -10.38 -8.82
N GLY A 41 1.02 -11.48 -8.29
CA GLY A 41 0.78 -12.82 -8.80
C GLY A 41 -0.58 -13.38 -8.36
N ALA A 42 -1.01 -14.51 -8.94
CA ALA A 42 -2.29 -15.14 -8.61
C ALA A 42 -2.43 -15.61 -7.14
N GLY A 43 -1.33 -15.64 -6.37
CA GLY A 43 -1.28 -16.09 -4.97
C GLY A 43 -1.83 -15.11 -3.93
N THR A 44 -1.92 -13.81 -4.23
CA THR A 44 -2.29 -12.76 -3.25
C THR A 44 -3.67 -12.94 -2.61
N PHE A 45 -4.59 -13.67 -3.26
CA PHE A 45 -5.96 -13.88 -2.77
C PHE A 45 -6.16 -15.21 -2.05
N GLN A 46 -5.10 -15.96 -1.76
CA GLN A 46 -5.26 -17.24 -1.05
C GLN A 46 -5.67 -17.02 0.42
N PRO A 47 -6.71 -17.72 0.91
CA PRO A 47 -7.12 -17.63 2.31
C PRO A 47 -6.02 -18.16 3.24
N VAL A 48 -5.93 -17.61 4.45
CA VAL A 48 -5.05 -18.12 5.51
C VAL A 48 -5.46 -19.56 5.83
N ARG A 49 -4.53 -20.52 5.67
CA ARG A 49 -4.78 -21.96 5.92
C ARG A 49 -4.10 -22.51 7.17
N VAL A 50 -3.47 -21.66 7.98
CA VAL A 50 -2.75 -22.07 9.20
C VAL A 50 -3.55 -21.76 10.45
N GLU A 51 -3.51 -22.65 11.45
CA GLU A 51 -4.15 -22.44 12.75
C GLU A 51 -3.39 -21.41 13.60
N ASN A 52 -2.06 -21.43 13.51
CA ASN A 52 -1.19 -20.44 14.14
C ASN A 52 -0.81 -19.35 13.13
N ILE A 53 -1.29 -18.14 13.35
CA ILE A 53 -0.97 -16.97 12.52
C ILE A 53 0.53 -16.69 12.44
N ALA A 54 1.29 -16.96 13.50
CA ALA A 54 2.73 -16.73 13.51
C ALA A 54 3.49 -17.61 12.48
N GLU A 55 2.86 -18.69 12.02
CA GLU A 55 3.39 -19.59 11.01
C GLU A 55 2.95 -19.22 9.59
N HIS A 56 2.09 -18.21 9.42
CA HIS A 56 1.63 -17.77 8.13
C HIS A 56 2.76 -17.07 7.37
N ARG A 57 3.05 -17.57 6.17
CA ARG A 57 3.92 -16.89 5.21
C ARG A 57 3.07 -16.14 4.21
N MET A 58 3.27 -14.82 4.14
CA MET A 58 2.65 -14.00 3.10
C MET A 58 3.24 -14.36 1.74
N HIS A 59 2.40 -14.29 0.71
CA HIS A 59 2.90 -14.34 -0.66
C HIS A 59 3.69 -13.07 -0.97
N SER A 60 4.85 -13.25 -1.60
CA SER A 60 5.69 -12.16 -2.09
C SER A 60 5.00 -11.42 -3.22
N GLU A 61 5.03 -10.10 -3.17
CA GLU A 61 4.49 -9.21 -4.20
C GLU A 61 5.59 -8.27 -4.68
N GLY A 62 5.77 -8.18 -6.00
CA GLY A 62 6.70 -7.23 -6.58
C GLY A 62 6.12 -5.81 -6.55
N TYR A 63 6.96 -4.82 -6.31
CA TYR A 63 6.59 -3.41 -6.37
C TYR A 63 7.69 -2.55 -6.99
N GLU A 64 7.28 -1.39 -7.48
CA GLU A 64 8.18 -0.35 -7.97
C GLU A 64 7.71 1.03 -7.49
N ILE A 65 8.65 1.76 -6.89
CA ILE A 65 8.51 3.15 -6.45
C ILE A 65 9.40 3.99 -7.37
N THR A 66 8.80 4.90 -8.12
CA THR A 66 9.54 5.77 -9.03
C THR A 66 10.22 6.92 -8.26
N PRO A 67 11.25 7.56 -8.84
CA PRO A 67 11.86 8.77 -8.26
C PRO A 67 10.85 9.87 -7.99
N GLU A 68 9.87 10.06 -8.87
CA GLU A 68 8.84 11.08 -8.72
C GLU A 68 7.95 10.82 -7.52
N LEU A 69 7.58 9.55 -7.27
CA LEU A 69 6.80 9.19 -6.10
C LEU A 69 7.59 9.36 -4.81
N ALA A 70 8.84 8.90 -4.77
CA ALA A 70 9.72 9.04 -3.61
C ALA A 70 9.90 10.53 -3.25
N GLU A 71 10.12 11.38 -4.26
CA GLU A 71 10.23 12.82 -4.08
C GLU A 71 8.93 13.46 -3.61
N ALA A 72 7.78 13.09 -4.18
CA ALA A 72 6.48 13.61 -3.75
C ALA A 72 6.18 13.27 -2.29
N ILE A 73 6.52 12.05 -1.85
CA ILE A 73 6.40 11.64 -0.45
C ILE A 73 7.32 12.47 0.45
N ARG A 74 8.59 12.63 0.05
CA ARG A 74 9.58 13.43 0.79
C ARG A 74 9.12 14.89 0.94
N ALA A 75 8.67 15.51 -0.16
CA ALA A 75 8.15 16.87 -0.16
C ALA A 75 6.90 17.02 0.71
N THR A 76 5.98 16.05 0.65
CA THR A 76 4.77 16.04 1.49
C THR A 76 5.13 15.99 2.97
N ARG A 77 6.09 15.13 3.37
CA ARG A 77 6.57 15.07 4.75
C ARG A 77 7.26 16.35 5.20
N ALA A 78 8.12 16.91 4.35
CA ALA A 78 8.81 18.18 4.64
C ALA A 78 7.83 19.35 4.84
N ALA A 79 6.68 19.32 4.16
CA ALA A 79 5.59 20.28 4.33
C ALA A 79 4.67 19.99 5.53
N GLY A 80 4.95 18.97 6.34
CA GLY A 80 4.09 18.55 7.47
C GLY A 80 2.79 17.87 7.04
N GLY A 81 2.71 17.43 5.78
CA GLY A 81 1.56 16.69 5.24
C GLY A 81 1.53 15.23 5.69
N ARG A 82 0.47 14.52 5.26
CA ARG A 82 0.24 13.11 5.56
C ARG A 82 0.28 12.27 4.30
N ILE A 83 0.85 11.08 4.42
CA ILE A 83 0.89 10.04 3.39
C ILE A 83 -0.28 9.09 3.62
N ILE A 84 -1.14 8.96 2.61
CA ILE A 84 -2.34 8.12 2.66
C ILE A 84 -2.17 6.98 1.66
N ALA A 85 -2.09 5.74 2.13
CA ALA A 85 -2.10 4.58 1.26
C ALA A 85 -3.54 4.22 0.87
N VAL A 86 -3.75 3.97 -0.42
CA VAL A 86 -5.01 3.42 -0.94
C VAL A 86 -4.80 1.95 -1.26
N GLY A 87 -5.37 1.08 -0.42
CA GLY A 87 -5.22 -0.36 -0.48
C GLY A 87 -4.09 -0.91 0.40
N THR A 88 -4.30 -2.11 0.94
CA THR A 88 -3.35 -2.83 1.80
C THR A 88 -2.09 -3.27 1.08
N THR A 89 -2.16 -3.56 -0.22
CA THR A 89 -0.97 -3.91 -1.01
C THR A 89 -0.05 -2.70 -1.19
N SER A 90 -0.61 -1.52 -1.47
CA SER A 90 0.14 -0.25 -1.50
C SER A 90 0.79 0.04 -0.13
N MET A 91 0.04 -0.20 0.96
CA MET A 91 0.55 -0.07 2.32
C MET A 91 1.79 -0.94 2.56
N ARG A 92 1.70 -2.24 2.25
CA ARG A 92 2.80 -3.20 2.43
C ARG A 92 4.02 -2.83 1.59
N ALA A 93 3.83 -2.42 0.35
CA ALA A 93 4.92 -1.99 -0.52
C ALA A 93 5.66 -0.78 0.05
N LEU A 94 4.93 0.26 0.47
CA LEU A 94 5.53 1.47 1.06
C LEU A 94 6.24 1.17 2.38
N GLU A 95 5.62 0.39 3.28
CA GLU A 95 6.25 0.03 4.56
C GLU A 95 7.47 -0.88 4.40
N SER A 96 7.51 -1.70 3.35
CA SER A 96 8.67 -2.56 3.06
C SER A 96 9.85 -1.79 2.46
N ALA A 97 9.56 -0.75 1.67
CA ALA A 97 10.58 0.12 1.10
C ALA A 97 11.08 1.18 2.10
N ALA A 98 10.38 1.36 3.22
CA ALA A 98 10.65 2.39 4.21
C ALA A 98 12.00 2.18 4.91
N GLN A 99 12.82 3.23 4.91
CA GLN A 99 14.03 3.28 5.74
C GLN A 99 13.68 3.37 7.24
N PRO A 100 14.63 3.12 8.16
CA PRO A 100 14.38 3.22 9.60
C PRO A 100 13.82 4.58 10.07
N ASP A 101 14.11 5.65 9.34
CA ASP A 101 13.61 7.01 9.58
C ASP A 101 12.27 7.33 8.89
N GLY A 102 11.67 6.37 8.18
CA GLY A 102 10.41 6.53 7.44
C GLY A 102 10.54 7.18 6.07
N THR A 103 11.77 7.45 5.60
CA THR A 103 12.02 7.94 4.24
C THR A 103 11.90 6.82 3.20
N LEU A 104 11.63 7.22 1.96
CA LEU A 104 11.52 6.33 0.80
C LEU A 104 12.45 6.80 -0.32
N ASN A 105 13.12 5.85 -0.95
CA ASN A 105 13.92 6.06 -2.15
C ASN A 105 13.27 5.35 -3.33
N ALA A 106 13.59 5.79 -4.55
CA ALA A 106 13.20 5.05 -5.74
C ALA A 106 13.81 3.64 -5.71
N CYS A 107 12.96 2.63 -5.89
CA CYS A 107 13.41 1.24 -5.88
C CYS A 107 12.39 0.33 -6.57
N SER A 108 12.88 -0.84 -6.98
CA SER A 108 12.04 -2.00 -7.26
C SER A 108 12.41 -3.08 -6.26
N GLY A 109 11.42 -3.86 -5.82
CA GLY A 109 11.64 -4.89 -4.83
C GLY A 109 10.48 -5.85 -4.73
N GLU A 110 10.62 -6.76 -3.80
CA GLU A 110 9.58 -7.70 -3.41
C GLU A 110 9.22 -7.51 -1.94
N THR A 111 7.97 -7.77 -1.59
CA THR A 111 7.52 -7.76 -0.19
C THR A 111 6.68 -8.97 0.16
N ASP A 112 7.10 -9.66 1.20
CA ASP A 112 6.33 -10.64 1.95
C ASP A 112 6.03 -10.14 3.38
N ILE A 113 6.09 -8.82 3.62
CA ILE A 113 5.89 -8.27 4.96
C ILE A 113 4.52 -8.66 5.49
N PHE A 114 4.51 -9.21 6.71
CA PHE A 114 3.30 -9.51 7.44
C PHE A 114 3.09 -8.50 8.56
N ILE A 115 2.14 -7.59 8.35
CA ILE A 115 1.82 -6.52 9.31
C ILE A 115 0.74 -7.03 10.27
N THR A 116 1.03 -6.98 11.56
CA THR A 116 0.20 -7.49 12.66
C THR A 116 0.19 -6.49 13.84
N PRO A 117 -0.75 -6.61 14.79
CA PRO A 117 -0.80 -5.78 16.00
C PRO A 117 0.55 -5.57 16.70
N GLY A 118 0.89 -4.30 16.92
CA GLY A 118 2.18 -3.88 17.47
C GLY A 118 3.21 -3.47 16.41
N TYR A 119 2.87 -3.55 15.13
CA TYR A 119 3.71 -3.02 14.06
C TYR A 119 3.80 -1.49 14.14
N ARG A 120 5.01 -0.94 14.04
CA ARG A 120 5.22 0.50 13.99
C ARG A 120 5.34 0.96 12.54
N PHE A 121 4.28 1.57 12.03
CA PHE A 121 4.27 2.22 10.72
C PHE A 121 5.26 3.37 10.62
N ARG A 122 5.96 3.46 9.49
CA ARG A 122 7.02 4.43 9.25
C ARG A 122 6.76 5.31 8.03
N ALA A 123 6.23 4.72 6.96
CA ALA A 123 6.09 5.39 5.67
C ALA A 123 4.68 5.91 5.40
N VAL A 124 3.65 5.38 6.05
CA VAL A 124 2.25 5.74 5.81
C VAL A 124 1.56 6.15 7.11
N ASP A 125 0.76 7.22 7.04
CA ASP A 125 0.05 7.78 8.20
C ASP A 125 -1.43 7.35 8.24
N LEU A 126 -2.05 7.11 7.09
CA LEU A 126 -3.47 6.75 6.97
C LEU A 126 -3.67 5.67 5.90
N LEU A 127 -4.66 4.81 6.11
CA LEU A 127 -5.04 3.75 5.17
C LEU A 127 -6.50 3.92 4.72
N VAL A 128 -6.72 3.94 3.41
CA VAL A 128 -8.03 3.74 2.80
C VAL A 128 -8.10 2.32 2.28
N THR A 129 -9.02 1.51 2.81
CA THR A 129 -9.17 0.10 2.43
C THR A 129 -10.61 -0.38 2.56
N ASN A 130 -10.90 -1.58 2.06
CA ASN A 130 -12.20 -2.23 2.18
C ASN A 130 -12.40 -2.85 3.58
N PHE A 131 -13.62 -3.34 3.84
CA PHE A 131 -13.85 -4.28 4.93
C PHE A 131 -13.23 -5.65 4.59
N HIS A 132 -12.60 -6.27 5.58
CA HIS A 132 -11.92 -7.54 5.43
C HIS A 132 -12.63 -8.64 6.21
N LEU A 133 -12.56 -9.87 5.69
CA LEU A 133 -13.19 -11.02 6.31
C LEU A 133 -12.59 -11.32 7.70
N PRO A 134 -13.40 -11.88 8.63
CA PRO A 134 -12.88 -12.39 9.90
C PRO A 134 -11.73 -13.39 9.67
N LYS A 135 -10.72 -13.34 10.56
CA LYS A 135 -9.54 -14.24 10.51
C LYS A 135 -8.72 -14.14 9.20
N SER A 136 -8.71 -12.98 8.54
CA SER A 136 -7.85 -12.72 7.37
C SER A 136 -6.58 -11.96 7.75
N THR A 137 -5.50 -12.14 6.98
CA THR A 137 -4.26 -11.37 7.11
C THR A 137 -4.47 -9.87 6.90
N LEU A 138 -5.42 -9.50 6.03
CA LEU A 138 -5.77 -8.09 5.80
C LEU A 138 -6.45 -7.47 7.03
N LEU A 139 -7.28 -8.23 7.75
CA LEU A 139 -7.85 -7.76 9.01
C LEU A 139 -6.75 -7.54 10.07
N MET A 140 -5.70 -8.37 10.08
CA MET A 140 -4.57 -8.19 10.99
C MET A 140 -3.80 -6.91 10.72
N LEU A 141 -3.55 -6.61 9.44
CA LEU A 141 -2.93 -5.35 9.02
C LEU A 141 -3.76 -4.15 9.46
N VAL A 142 -5.09 -4.20 9.31
CA VAL A 142 -5.99 -3.11 9.74
C VAL A 142 -6.06 -2.99 11.28
N SER A 143 -5.78 -4.07 12.00
CA SER A 143 -5.76 -4.07 13.48
C SER A 143 -4.43 -3.61 14.07
N ALA A 144 -3.45 -3.26 13.23
CA ALA A 144 -2.07 -3.03 13.63
C ALA A 144 -1.79 -1.65 14.23
#